data_AF-A0A2C9KT55-F1
#
_entry.id   AF-A0A2C9KT55-F1
#
_cell.length_a   1.000
_cell.length_b   1.000
_cell.length_c   1.000
_cell.angle_alpha   90.00
_cell.angle_beta   90.00
_cell.angle_gamma   90.00
#
_symmetry.space_group_name_H-M   'P 1'
#
loop_
_entity.id
_entity.type
_entity.pdbx_description
1 polymer ?
#
loop_
_entity_poly.entity_id
_entity_poly.type
_entity_poly.pdbx_seq_one_letter_code
_entity_poly.pdbx_strand_id
1 'polypeptide(L)'
;MDKKLDKESRLGRVEEVIREMGLTKCANNTIGDPGGTKKCISGGERKRLSFASEALTNPPIFFCDEPTSGLDSFMAQSIVTTLQ
;
A
#
# COMPACT_ATOMS: atom_id res chain seq x y z
N MET A 1 4.42 -0.62 13.66
CA MET A 1 3.17 -0.27 14.38
C MET A 1 3.40 -0.44 15.87
N ASP A 2 2.97 0.55 16.65
CA ASP A 2 3.15 0.56 18.09
C ASP A 2 2.35 -0.59 18.75
N LYS A 3 2.99 -1.38 19.62
CA LYS A 3 2.37 -2.55 20.27
C LYS A 3 1.29 -2.16 21.29
N LYS A 4 1.18 -0.87 21.61
CA LYS A 4 0.19 -0.32 22.55
C LYS A 4 -1.17 0.00 21.92
N LEU A 5 -1.29 -0.03 20.60
CA LEU A 5 -2.56 0.21 19.90
C LEU A 5 -3.50 -0.98 20.09
N ASP A 6 -4.75 -0.68 20.45
CA ASP A 6 -5.82 -1.66 20.49
C ASP A 6 -6.14 -2.18 19.07
N LYS A 7 -6.82 -3.33 19.02
CA LYS A 7 -7.09 -4.01 17.75
C LYS A 7 -7.92 -3.15 16.79
N GLU A 8 -8.87 -2.37 17.31
CA GLU A 8 -9.76 -1.53 16.52
C GLU A 8 -8.98 -0.37 15.89
N SER A 9 -8.17 0.34 16.67
CA SER A 9 -7.28 1.38 16.13
C SER A 9 -6.30 0.86 15.07
N ARG A 10 -5.78 -0.36 15.25
CA ARG A 10 -4.90 -0.99 14.25
C ARG A 10 -5.63 -1.28 12.94
N LEU A 11 -6.87 -1.78 13.02
CA LEU A 11 -7.71 -2.02 11.84
C LEU A 11 -8.08 -0.70 11.15
N GLY A 12 -8.42 0.34 11.92
CA GLY A 12 -8.69 1.67 11.38
C GLY A 12 -7.50 2.23 10.58
N ARG A 13 -6.28 2.12 11.13
CA ARG A 13 -5.07 2.54 10.39
C ARG A 13 -4.83 1.74 9.12
N VAL A 14 -5.14 0.43 9.14
CA VAL A 14 -5.02 -0.42 7.95
C VAL A 14 -6.01 0.00 6.86
N GLU A 15 -7.27 0.28 7.23
CA GLU A 15 -8.29 0.75 6.29
C GLU A 15 -7.94 2.12 5.68
N GLU A 16 -7.41 3.03 6.49
CA GLU A 16 -6.95 4.34 6.04
C GLU A 16 -5.85 4.20 4.96
N VAL A 17 -4.81 3.42 5.25
CA VAL A 17 -3.70 3.19 4.30
C VAL A 17 -4.17 2.48 3.03
N ILE A 18 -5.07 1.50 3.14
CA ILE A 18 -5.67 0.82 1.96
C ILE A 18 -6.39 1.83 1.06
N ARG A 19 -7.09 2.81 1.65
CA ARG A 19 -7.80 3.86 0.92
C ARG A 19 -6.84 4.85 0.27
N GLU A 20 -5.84 5.33 1.00
CA GLU A 20 -4.81 6.27 0.49
C GLU A 20 -4.05 5.66 -0.70
N MET A 21 -3.75 4.37 -0.64
CA MET A 21 -3.05 3.64 -1.69
C MET A 21 -3.96 3.15 -2.84
N GLY A 22 -5.26 3.46 -2.78
CA GLY A 22 -6.23 3.03 -3.80
C GLY A 22 -6.35 1.50 -3.93
N LEU A 23 -6.07 0.76 -2.87
CA LEU A 23 -6.10 -0.72 -2.83
C LEU A 23 -7.48 -1.27 -2.43
N THR A 24 -8.49 -0.42 -2.20
CA THR A 24 -9.82 -0.83 -1.73
C THR A 24 -10.46 -1.91 -2.61
N LYS A 25 -10.26 -1.85 -3.93
CA LYS A 25 -10.83 -2.82 -4.88
C LYS A 25 -10.19 -4.21 -4.79
N CYS A 26 -8.95 -4.29 -4.32
CA CYS A 26 -8.17 -5.52 -4.23
C CYS A 26 -7.78 -5.91 -2.80
N ALA A 27 -8.32 -5.23 -1.79
CA ALA A 27 -8.02 -5.46 -0.37
C ALA A 27 -8.28 -6.90 0.09
N ASN A 28 -9.27 -7.58 -0.52
CA ASN A 28 -9.64 -8.96 -0.22
C ASN A 28 -9.11 -9.97 -1.26
N ASN A 29 -8.29 -9.53 -2.22
CA ASN A 29 -7.67 -10.41 -3.20
C ASN A 29 -6.39 -11.04 -2.63
N THR A 30 -6.04 -12.21 -3.12
CA THR A 30 -4.78 -12.87 -2.77
C THR A 30 -3.60 -12.15 -3.44
N ILE A 31 -2.50 -11.95 -2.72
CA ILE A 31 -1.28 -11.34 -3.28
C ILE A 31 -0.67 -12.24 -4.38
N GLY A 32 -0.64 -13.55 -4.11
CA GLY A 32 -0.22 -14.61 -5.03
C GLY A 32 1.21 -14.49 -5.57
N ASP A 33 1.64 -15.49 -6.37
CA ASP A 33 2.96 -15.50 -6.99
C ASP A 33 2.92 -14.90 -8.41
N PRO A 34 3.99 -14.22 -8.88
CA PRO A 34 4.08 -13.76 -10.26
C PRO A 34 4.12 -14.98 -11.19
N GLY A 35 2.96 -15.36 -11.74
CA GLY A 35 2.81 -16.53 -12.63
C GLY A 35 1.76 -17.57 -12.19
N GLY A 36 1.08 -17.36 -11.06
CA GLY A 36 0.01 -18.26 -10.61
C GLY A 36 -1.29 -18.13 -11.42
N THR A 37 -2.00 -19.25 -11.60
CA THR A 37 -3.29 -19.35 -12.32
C THR A 37 -4.50 -18.77 -11.56
N LYS A 38 -4.33 -18.31 -10.32
CA LYS A 38 -5.38 -17.67 -9.51
C LYS A 38 -5.43 -16.16 -9.73
N LYS A 39 -6.59 -15.53 -9.53
CA LYS A 39 -6.72 -14.06 -9.48
C LYS A 39 -5.81 -13.52 -8.37
N CYS A 40 -4.74 -12.85 -8.79
CA CYS A 40 -3.78 -12.19 -7.92
C CYS A 40 -3.83 -10.67 -8.15
N ILE A 41 -3.26 -9.90 -7.24
CA ILE A 41 -3.07 -8.46 -7.45
C ILE A 41 -2.10 -8.21 -8.62
N SER A 42 -2.35 -7.15 -9.39
CA SER A 42 -1.48 -6.69 -10.47
C SER A 42 -0.11 -6.23 -9.97
N GLY A 43 0.85 -6.09 -10.89
CA GLY A 43 2.19 -5.57 -10.55
C GLY A 43 2.16 -4.18 -9.90
N GLY A 44 1.29 -3.29 -10.39
CA GLY A 44 1.11 -1.95 -9.80
C GLY A 44 0.50 -2.00 -8.39
N GLU A 45 -0.52 -2.85 -8.19
CA GLU A 45 -1.11 -3.07 -6.85
C GLU A 45 -0.09 -3.68 -5.88
N ARG A 46 0.77 -4.59 -6.35
CA ARG A 46 1.87 -5.14 -5.55
C ARG A 46 2.86 -4.06 -5.12
N LYS A 47 3.27 -3.17 -6.04
CA LYS A 47 4.19 -2.07 -5.72
C LYS A 47 3.58 -1.12 -4.68
N ARG A 48 2.29 -0.79 -4.81
CA ARG A 48 1.56 0.01 -3.80
C ARG A 48 1.40 -0.71 -2.47
N LEU A 49 1.17 -2.02 -2.47
CA LEU A 49 1.09 -2.81 -1.25
C LEU A 49 2.43 -2.81 -0.48
N SER A 50 3.56 -2.91 -1.20
CA SER A 50 4.90 -2.79 -0.59
C SER A 50 5.12 -1.41 0.03
N PHE A 51 4.65 -0.35 -0.61
CA PHE A 51 4.70 0.99 -0.02
C PHE A 51 3.76 1.10 1.20
N ALA A 52 2.53 0.59 1.07
CA ALA A 52 1.52 0.57 2.13
C ALA A 52 2.03 -0.08 3.42
N SER A 53 2.75 -1.21 3.31
CA SER A 53 3.28 -1.91 4.48
C SER A 53 4.29 -1.07 5.27
N GLU A 54 5.09 -0.25 4.59
CA GLU A 54 6.02 0.68 5.23
C GLU A 54 5.28 1.91 5.78
N ALA A 55 4.31 2.46 5.03
CA ALA A 55 3.49 3.60 5.44
C ALA A 55 2.62 3.31 6.69
N LEU A 56 2.27 2.05 6.95
CA LEU A 56 1.59 1.63 8.19
C LEU A 56 2.39 1.98 9.45
N THR A 57 3.72 2.06 9.35
CA THR A 57 4.56 2.42 10.50
C THR A 57 4.67 3.92 10.73
N ASN A 58 4.19 4.73 9.77
CA ASN A 58 4.30 6.19 9.74
C ASN A 58 5.69 6.67 10.20
N PRO A 59 6.76 6.26 9.50
CA PRO A 59 8.11 6.64 9.90
C PRO A 59 8.31 8.14 9.69
N PRO A 60 9.11 8.80 10.54
CA PRO A 60 9.36 10.25 10.42
C PRO A 60 10.17 10.61 9.17
N ILE A 61 10.84 9.63 8.54
CA ILE A 61 11.63 9.80 7.33
C ILE A 61 11.34 8.60 6.41
N PHE A 62 11.06 8.87 5.15
CA PHE A 62 10.86 7.87 4.10
C PHE A 62 11.99 7.97 3.08
N PHE A 63 12.71 6.88 2.85
CA PHE A 63 13.66 6.78 1.74
C PHE A 63 12.98 6.08 0.57
N CYS A 64 12.89 6.77 -0.56
CA CYS A 64 12.26 6.24 -1.76
C CYS A 64 13.27 6.28 -2.90
N ASP A 65 13.55 5.13 -3.52
CA ASP A 65 14.28 5.06 -4.78
C ASP A 65 13.29 4.87 -5.93
N GLU A 66 13.25 5.84 -6.85
CA GLU A 66 12.32 5.92 -7.98
C GLU A 66 10.85 5.51 -7.67
N PRO A 67 10.17 6.14 -6.68
CA PRO A 67 8.87 5.68 -6.18
C PRO A 67 7.74 5.71 -7.22
N THR A 68 7.88 6.52 -8.27
CA THR A 68 6.88 6.69 -9.34
C THR A 68 7.20 5.89 -10.60
N SER A 69 8.36 5.23 -10.66
CA SER A 69 8.82 4.51 -11.86
C SER A 69 7.94 3.29 -12.15
N GLY A 70 7.48 3.18 -13.41
CA GLY A 70 6.59 2.10 -13.85
C GLY A 70 5.16 2.18 -13.32
N LEU A 71 4.73 3.33 -12.81
CA LEU A 71 3.33 3.62 -12.46
C LEU A 71 2.70 4.55 -13.50
N ASP A 72 1.38 4.43 -13.69
CA ASP A 72 0.64 5.44 -14.45
C ASP A 72 0.50 6.74 -13.67
N SER A 73 0.09 7.81 -14.35
CA SER A 73 -0.01 9.16 -13.79
C SER A 73 -0.95 9.26 -12.58
N PHE A 74 -2.04 8.47 -12.55
CA PHE A 74 -2.97 8.48 -11.42
C PHE A 74 -2.32 7.78 -10.21
N MET A 75 -1.67 6.64 -10.44
CA MET A 75 -0.99 5.88 -9.39
C MET A 75 0.22 6.62 -8.80
N ALA A 76 1.01 7.28 -9.64
CA ALA A 76 2.13 8.10 -9.20
C ALA A 76 1.66 9.24 -8.28
N GLN A 77 0.54 9.88 -8.63
CA GLN A 77 -0.04 10.95 -7.82
C GLN A 77 -0.48 10.44 -6.45
N SER A 78 -1.13 9.28 -6.34
CA SER A 78 -1.54 8.71 -5.05
C SER A 78 -0.35 8.49 -4.09
N ILE A 79 0.79 8.03 -4.60
CA ILE A 79 2.01 7.85 -3.78
C ILE A 79 2.54 9.20 -3.32
N VAL A 80 2.63 10.19 -4.22
CA VAL A 80 3.11 11.54 -3.87
C VAL A 80 2.21 12.20 -2.85
N THR A 81 0.88 12.09 -2.99
CA THR A 81 -0.08 12.66 -2.02
C THR A 81 0.03 12.02 -0.64
N THR A 82 0.40 10.74 -0.55
CA THR A 82 0.58 10.09 0.77
C THR A 82 1.91 10.49 1.45
N LEU A 83 2.85 11.06 0.69
CA LEU A 83 4.12 11.58 1.21
C LEU A 83 4.04 13.06 1.64
N GLN A 84 2.94 13.76 1.34
CA GLN A 84 2.71 15.17 1.71
C GLN A 84 1.99 15.30 3.04
#